data_AF-A0A4U9WR09-F1
#
_entry.id   AF-A0A4U9WR09-F1
#
_cell.length_a   1.000
_cell.length_b   1.000
_cell.length_c   1.000
_cell.angle_alpha   90.00
_cell.angle_beta   90.00
_cell.angle_gamma   90.00
#
_symmetry.space_group_name_H-M   'P 1'
#
loop_
_entity.id
_entity.type
_entity.pdbx_description
1 polymer ?
#
loop_
_entity_poly.entity_id
_entity_poly.type
_entity_poly.pdbx_seq_one_letter_code
_entity_poly.pdbx_strand_id
1 'polypeptide(L)'
;MRFTRTLDIIRRYEAEYVVILAGDHIYKMDYSRMLIDHVEKGAQCTVACIPVPRKEASEFGVMKVDDNDLILEFLEKPDNPPAMPGNPDMSLASMGIYIFNASYLFQLLEEDMSTPDSTHDFGKDLIPKITGAGCCLGASIYAFLCGMWSESTTVLA
;
A
#
# COMPACT_ATOMS: atom_id res chain seq x y z
N MET A 1 -13.53 6.24 -9.78
CA MET A 1 -13.97 7.39 -8.94
C MET A 1 -13.20 8.62 -9.43
N ARG A 2 -13.82 9.74 -9.84
CA ARG A 2 -13.08 10.91 -10.38
C ARG A 2 -12.41 11.68 -9.22
N PHE A 3 -11.10 11.53 -9.07
CA PHE A 3 -10.29 11.98 -7.93
C PHE A 3 -10.06 13.50 -7.82
N THR A 4 -10.31 14.27 -8.89
CA THR A 4 -10.03 15.72 -8.91
C THR A 4 -10.79 16.53 -7.85
N ARG A 5 -12.01 16.10 -7.46
CA ARG A 5 -12.78 16.77 -6.41
C ARG A 5 -12.27 16.49 -4.98
N THR A 6 -11.53 15.40 -4.77
CA THR A 6 -11.07 15.01 -3.43
C THR A 6 -9.83 15.79 -3.00
N LEU A 7 -8.95 16.11 -3.94
CA LEU A 7 -7.70 16.85 -3.71
C LEU A 7 -7.92 18.24 -3.10
N ASP A 8 -8.87 19.00 -3.65
CA ASP A 8 -9.17 20.37 -3.17
C ASP A 8 -9.68 20.38 -1.72
N ILE A 9 -10.34 19.30 -1.29
CA ILE A 9 -10.85 19.16 0.07
C ILE A 9 -9.71 18.85 1.03
N ILE A 10 -8.85 17.88 0.69
CA ILE A 10 -7.73 17.47 1.57
C ILE A 10 -6.75 18.63 1.77
N ARG A 11 -6.48 19.43 0.72
CA ARG A 11 -5.59 20.61 0.83
C ARG A 11 -6.05 21.64 1.84
N ARG A 12 -7.36 21.76 2.10
CA ARG A 12 -7.90 22.73 3.07
C ARG A 12 -7.71 22.30 4.52
N TYR A 13 -7.45 21.03 4.79
CA TYR A 13 -7.27 20.51 6.13
C TYR A 13 -5.81 20.58 6.61
N GLU A 14 -4.88 21.00 5.75
CA GLU A 14 -3.43 21.08 6.05
C GLU A 14 -2.90 19.80 6.75
N ALA A 15 -3.42 18.65 6.34
CA ALA A 15 -3.01 17.37 6.90
C ALA A 15 -1.55 17.09 6.52
N GLU A 16 -0.75 16.64 7.49
CA GLU A 16 0.65 16.25 7.26
C GLU A 16 0.74 14.86 6.63
N TYR A 17 -0.14 13.95 7.06
CA TYR A 17 -0.21 12.56 6.59
C TYR A 17 -1.62 12.23 6.07
N VAL A 18 -1.68 11.45 5.00
CA VAL A 18 -2.92 10.98 4.38
C VAL A 18 -2.96 9.46 4.44
N VAL A 19 -4.02 8.93 5.07
CA VAL A 19 -4.29 7.49 5.09
C VAL A 19 -5.32 7.17 4.01
N ILE A 20 -4.97 6.26 3.10
CA ILE A 20 -5.84 5.77 2.03
C ILE A 20 -6.24 4.35 2.39
N LEU A 21 -7.55 4.11 2.46
CA LEU A 21 -8.14 2.82 2.82
C LEU A 21 -8.98 2.31 1.66
N ALA A 22 -8.76 1.05 1.26
CA ALA A 22 -9.69 0.33 0.40
C ALA A 22 -11.01 0.10 1.18
N GLY A 23 -12.12 0.58 0.61
CA GLY A 23 -13.45 0.57 1.27
C GLY A 23 -14.25 -0.71 1.08
N ASP A 24 -13.66 -1.73 0.47
CA ASP A 24 -14.26 -3.03 0.13
C ASP A 24 -13.92 -4.13 1.13
N HIS A 25 -13.07 -3.85 2.12
CA HIS A 25 -12.70 -4.80 3.17
C HIS A 25 -13.32 -4.41 4.52
N ILE A 26 -13.90 -5.39 5.23
CA ILE A 26 -14.36 -5.23 6.61
C ILE A 26 -13.25 -5.72 7.54
N TYR A 27 -12.61 -4.80 8.26
CA TYR A 27 -11.56 -5.12 9.22
C TYR A 27 -11.52 -4.08 10.34
N LYS A 28 -10.88 -4.44 11.45
CA LYS A 28 -10.60 -3.54 12.57
C LYS A 28 -9.10 -3.47 12.77
N MET A 29 -8.51 -2.34 12.42
CA MET A 29 -7.07 -2.09 12.54
C MET A 29 -6.82 -0.75 13.23
N ASP A 30 -5.79 -0.70 14.07
CA ASP A 30 -5.28 0.52 14.66
C ASP A 30 -4.18 1.11 13.75
N TYR A 31 -4.55 2.13 12.97
CA TYR A 31 -3.64 2.79 12.03
C TYR A 31 -2.60 3.67 12.72
N SER A 32 -2.76 4.00 14.02
CA SER A 32 -1.80 4.85 14.73
C SER A 32 -0.42 4.21 14.79
N ARG A 33 -0.34 2.89 14.91
CA ARG A 33 0.95 2.17 14.89
C ARG A 33 1.64 2.24 13.53
N MET A 34 0.86 2.04 12.47
CA MET A 34 1.35 2.15 11.10
C MET A 34 1.84 3.59 10.81
N LEU A 35 1.14 4.59 11.33
CA LEU A 35 1.55 5.99 11.23
C LEU A 35 2.83 6.30 12.02
N ILE A 36 2.96 5.81 13.25
CA ILE A 36 4.17 6.01 14.06
C ILE A 36 5.40 5.48 13.30
N ASP A 37 5.31 4.27 12.76
CA ASP A 37 6.44 3.67 12.06
C ASP A 37 6.73 4.34 10.71
N HIS A 38 5.70 4.82 10.00
CA HIS A 38 5.87 5.69 8.83
C HIS A 38 6.71 6.93 9.16
N VAL A 39 6.42 7.57 10.29
CA VAL A 39 7.15 8.75 10.77
C VAL A 39 8.57 8.39 11.25
N GLU A 40 8.72 7.33 12.04
CA GLU A 40 10.02 6.91 12.58
C GLU A 40 11.00 6.48 11.48
N LYS A 41 10.50 5.84 10.41
CA LYS A 41 11.31 5.46 9.25
C LYS A 41 11.54 6.61 8.27
N GLY A 42 10.88 7.76 8.44
CA GLY A 42 10.94 8.88 7.50
C GLY A 42 10.41 8.52 6.11
N ALA A 43 9.44 7.60 6.06
CA ALA A 43 8.88 7.09 4.83
C ALA A 43 8.08 8.19 4.10
N GLN A 44 8.11 8.17 2.77
CA GLN A 44 7.22 9.03 1.95
C GLN A 44 5.90 8.34 1.65
N CYS A 45 5.94 7.00 1.56
CA CYS A 45 4.80 6.11 1.36
C CYS A 45 5.03 4.85 2.19
N THR A 46 4.00 4.37 2.87
CA THR A 46 4.01 3.09 3.59
C THR A 46 2.79 2.27 3.19
N VAL A 47 3.00 1.00 2.88
CA VAL A 47 1.96 0.06 2.43
C VAL A 47 1.76 -1.00 3.50
N ALA A 48 0.50 -1.26 3.89
CA ALA A 48 0.21 -2.38 4.78
C ALA A 48 0.15 -3.68 3.98
N CYS A 49 0.89 -4.67 4.43
CA CYS A 49 0.96 -5.98 3.79
C CYS A 49 0.85 -7.12 4.80
N ILE A 50 0.35 -8.26 4.31
CA ILE A 50 0.22 -9.49 5.09
C ILE A 50 0.92 -10.63 4.37
N PRO A 51 1.57 -11.55 5.12
CA PRO A 51 2.13 -12.74 4.53
C PRO A 51 0.98 -13.72 4.23
N VAL A 52 0.89 -14.15 2.97
CA VAL A 52 -0.08 -15.14 2.50
C VAL A 52 0.65 -16.30 1.83
N PRO A 53 0.07 -17.52 1.81
CA PRO A 53 0.64 -18.62 1.05
C PRO A 53 0.86 -18.22 -0.41
N ARG A 54 2.04 -18.48 -0.94
CA ARG A 54 2.43 -18.05 -2.29
C ARG A 54 1.48 -18.52 -3.40
N LYS A 55 0.78 -19.64 -3.18
CA LYS A 55 -0.23 -20.19 -4.10
C LYS A 55 -1.52 -19.37 -4.15
N GLU A 56 -1.82 -18.61 -3.11
CA GLU A 56 -3.03 -17.78 -2.98
C GLU A 56 -2.74 -16.31 -3.31
N ALA A 57 -1.45 -15.92 -3.34
CA ALA A 57 -1.01 -14.55 -3.54
C ALA A 57 -1.34 -13.99 -4.95
N SER A 58 -1.62 -14.83 -5.94
CA SER A 58 -1.96 -14.41 -7.30
C SER A 58 -3.28 -13.64 -7.41
N GLU A 59 -4.14 -13.70 -6.39
CA GLU A 59 -5.38 -12.90 -6.35
C GLU A 59 -5.17 -11.46 -5.84
N PHE A 60 -3.97 -11.15 -5.34
CA PHE A 60 -3.65 -9.89 -4.66
C PHE A 60 -2.55 -9.10 -5.39
N GLY A 61 -2.38 -7.83 -5.02
CA GLY A 61 -1.18 -7.06 -5.34
C GLY A 61 -0.03 -7.51 -4.46
N VAL A 62 1.01 -8.12 -5.05
CA VAL A 62 2.14 -8.71 -4.32
C VAL A 62 3.35 -7.80 -4.41
N MET A 63 4.02 -7.61 -3.27
CA MET A 63 5.23 -6.81 -3.18
C MET A 63 6.47 -7.68 -3.09
N LYS A 64 7.50 -7.26 -3.82
CA LYS A 64 8.87 -7.73 -3.62
C LYS A 64 9.57 -6.72 -2.73
N VAL A 65 10.12 -7.19 -1.62
CA VAL A 65 10.88 -6.37 -0.66
C VAL A 65 12.31 -6.85 -0.53
N ASP A 66 13.21 -5.97 -0.08
CA ASP A 66 14.57 -6.33 0.32
C ASP A 66 14.65 -6.73 1.81
N ASP A 67 15.86 -6.98 2.30
CA ASP A 67 16.11 -7.37 3.70
C ASP A 67 15.85 -6.23 4.72
N ASN A 68 15.60 -5.00 4.26
CA ASN A 68 15.26 -3.83 5.09
C ASN A 68 13.78 -3.43 4.94
N ASP A 69 12.95 -4.32 4.42
CA ASP A 69 11.53 -4.10 4.11
C ASP A 69 11.27 -2.96 3.10
N LEU A 70 12.24 -2.63 2.25
CA LEU A 70 12.04 -1.67 1.16
C LEU A 70 11.33 -2.34 -0.01
N ILE A 71 10.22 -1.75 -0.48
CA ILE A 71 9.52 -2.26 -1.66
C ILE A 71 10.36 -1.97 -2.90
N LEU A 72 10.85 -3.05 -3.51
CA LEU A 72 11.57 -3.01 -4.78
C LEU A 72 10.62 -3.03 -5.96
N GLU A 73 9.52 -3.77 -5.85
CA GLU A 73 8.58 -3.99 -6.95
C GLU A 73 7.17 -4.27 -6.42
N PHE A 74 6.17 -3.76 -7.13
CA PHE A 74 4.76 -4.06 -6.90
C PHE A 74 4.19 -4.75 -8.13
N LEU A 75 3.58 -5.92 -7.95
CA LEU A 75 3.01 -6.74 -9.00
C LEU A 75 1.53 -6.96 -8.72
N GLU A 76 0.66 -6.43 -9.58
CA GLU A 76 -0.78 -6.64 -9.45
C GLU A 76 -1.16 -8.03 -10.01
N LYS A 77 -1.68 -8.91 -9.16
CA LYS A 77 -2.15 -10.26 -9.50
C LYS A 77 -1.17 -11.08 -10.35
N PRO A 78 0.07 -11.32 -9.86
CA PRO A 78 1.08 -12.01 -10.63
C PRO A 78 0.79 -13.51 -10.74
N ASP A 79 0.99 -14.07 -11.94
CA ASP A 79 0.95 -15.53 -12.18
C ASP A 79 1.99 -16.30 -11.33
N ASN A 80 3.12 -15.65 -11.05
CA ASN A 80 4.20 -16.22 -10.23
C ASN A 80 4.62 -15.20 -9.15
N PRO A 81 3.91 -15.16 -8.00
CA PRO A 81 4.18 -14.21 -6.93
C PRO A 81 5.63 -14.30 -6.43
N PRO A 82 6.32 -13.18 -6.15
CA PRO A 82 7.63 -13.23 -5.49
C PRO A 82 7.47 -13.73 -4.06
N ALA A 83 8.47 -14.48 -3.59
CA ALA A 83 8.52 -14.90 -2.20
C ALA A 83 9.01 -13.77 -1.30
N MET A 84 8.62 -13.80 -0.03
CA MET A 84 9.14 -12.87 0.97
C MET A 84 10.54 -13.28 1.42
N PRO A 85 11.41 -12.33 1.81
CA PRO A 85 12.69 -12.64 2.41
C PRO A 85 12.53 -13.55 3.64
N GLY A 86 13.39 -14.56 3.75
CA GLY A 86 13.37 -15.51 4.86
C GLY A 86 12.26 -16.59 4.81
N ASN A 87 11.27 -16.52 3.90
CA ASN A 87 10.26 -17.56 3.76
C ASN A 87 9.82 -17.76 2.28
N PRO A 88 10.34 -18.80 1.59
CA PRO A 88 10.08 -19.02 0.17
C PRO A 88 8.63 -19.45 -0.16
N ASP A 89 7.89 -19.92 0.85
CA ASP A 89 6.52 -20.44 0.68
C ASP A 89 5.45 -19.36 0.86
N MET A 90 5.85 -18.15 1.28
CA MET A 90 4.97 -17.03 1.58
C MET A 90 5.29 -15.83 0.70
N SER A 91 4.27 -15.01 0.42
CA SER A 91 4.36 -13.77 -0.34
C SER A 91 3.73 -12.63 0.45
N LEU A 92 4.20 -11.40 0.23
CA LEU A 92 3.63 -10.21 0.87
C LEU A 92 2.53 -9.64 -0.01
N ALA A 93 1.28 -9.84 0.40
CA ALA A 93 0.11 -9.29 -0.28
C ALA A 93 -0.27 -7.93 0.33
N SER A 94 -0.56 -6.95 -0.53
CA SER A 94 -1.09 -5.64 -0.14
C SER A 94 -2.52 -5.76 0.36
N MET A 95 -2.83 -5.07 1.45
CA MET A 95 -4.20 -4.95 1.96
C MET A 95 -4.98 -3.79 1.33
N GLY A 96 -4.35 -3.00 0.45
CA GLY A 96 -4.96 -1.78 -0.09
C GLY A 96 -5.02 -0.64 0.93
N ILE A 97 -4.11 -0.63 1.91
CA ILE A 97 -3.99 0.40 2.94
C ILE A 97 -2.65 1.10 2.74
N TYR A 98 -2.69 2.42 2.60
CA TYR A 98 -1.52 3.23 2.30
C TYR A 98 -1.46 4.45 3.22
N ILE A 99 -0.27 4.82 3.67
CA ILE A 99 0.00 6.08 4.35
C ILE A 99 0.99 6.87 3.50
N PHE A 100 0.66 8.13 3.26
CA PHE A 100 1.51 9.05 2.52
C PHE A 100 1.77 10.32 3.31
N ASN A 101 2.95 10.91 3.10
CA ASN A 101 3.13 12.33 3.33
C ASN A 101 2.23 13.11 2.37
N ALA A 102 1.42 14.02 2.88
CA ALA A 102 0.43 14.73 2.08
C ALA A 102 1.07 15.50 0.93
N SER A 103 2.20 16.18 1.20
CA SER A 103 2.97 16.91 0.19
C SER A 103 3.45 16.00 -0.93
N TYR A 104 3.97 14.82 -0.60
CA TYR A 104 4.43 13.82 -1.57
C TYR A 104 3.28 13.25 -2.40
N LEU A 105 2.16 12.93 -1.75
CA LEU A 105 0.96 12.47 -2.44
C LEU A 105 0.44 13.50 -3.44
N PHE A 106 0.42 14.78 -3.06
CA PHE A 106 -0.03 15.85 -3.95
C PHE A 106 0.88 16.01 -5.15
N GLN A 107 2.19 15.95 -4.96
CA GLN A 107 3.15 15.98 -6.06
C GLN A 107 2.92 14.81 -7.02
N LEU A 108 2.81 13.59 -6.49
CA LEU A 108 2.57 12.38 -7.30
C LEU A 108 1.29 12.47 -8.12
N LEU A 109 0.20 12.97 -7.51
CA LEU A 109 -1.09 13.11 -8.21
C LEU A 109 -1.05 14.20 -9.29
N GLU A 110 -0.35 15.31 -9.05
CA GLU A 110 -0.15 16.35 -10.07
C GLU A 110 0.68 15.82 -11.25
N GLU A 111 1.76 15.11 -10.98
CA GLU A 111 2.58 14.46 -12.00
C GLU A 111 1.78 13.43 -12.80
N ASP A 112 0.98 12.60 -12.12
CA ASP A 112 0.13 11.60 -12.77
C ASP A 112 -0.97 12.23 -13.65
N MET A 113 -1.60 13.31 -13.18
CA MET A 113 -2.58 14.07 -13.99
C MET A 113 -1.98 14.69 -15.25
N SER A 114 -0.68 14.97 -15.24
CA SER A 114 0.05 15.48 -16.41
C SER A 114 0.52 14.37 -17.37
N THR A 115 0.36 13.10 -17.00
CA THR A 115 0.78 11.94 -17.79
C THR A 115 -0.35 11.50 -18.75
N PRO A 116 -0.20 11.61 -20.08
CA PRO A 116 -1.29 11.37 -21.03
C PRO A 116 -1.83 9.93 -21.07
N ASP A 117 -0.99 8.95 -20.73
CA ASP A 117 -1.30 7.52 -20.82
C ASP A 117 -1.67 6.87 -19.46
N SER A 118 -1.82 7.66 -18.39
CA SER A 118 -2.16 7.13 -17.06
C SER A 118 -3.63 6.71 -16.98
N THR A 119 -3.91 5.60 -16.30
CA THR A 119 -5.29 5.21 -15.96
C THR A 119 -5.80 5.90 -14.69
N HIS A 120 -4.97 6.72 -14.05
CA HIS A 120 -5.22 7.41 -12.78
C HIS A 120 -5.64 6.46 -11.65
N ASP A 121 -5.03 5.27 -11.64
CA ASP A 121 -5.26 4.23 -10.63
C ASP A 121 -4.06 4.12 -9.67
N PHE A 122 -4.36 4.00 -8.38
CA PHE A 122 -3.31 3.92 -7.35
C PHE A 122 -2.44 2.68 -7.52
N GLY A 123 -3.06 1.51 -7.67
CA GLY A 123 -2.33 0.24 -7.72
C GLY A 123 -1.60 0.04 -9.06
N LYS A 124 -2.17 0.54 -10.16
CA LYS A 124 -1.61 0.31 -11.50
C LYS A 124 -0.64 1.38 -11.97
N ASP A 125 -0.85 2.64 -11.59
CA ASP A 125 -0.05 3.77 -12.09
C ASP A 125 0.86 4.34 -11.01
N LEU A 126 0.30 4.71 -9.85
CA LEU A 126 1.03 5.43 -8.80
C LEU A 126 2.02 4.53 -8.05
N ILE A 127 1.58 3.40 -7.49
CA ILE A 127 2.44 2.52 -6.69
C ILE A 127 3.66 2.02 -7.49
N PRO A 128 3.50 1.50 -8.74
CA PRO A 128 4.64 1.08 -9.55
C PRO A 128 5.63 2.21 -9.86
N LYS A 129 5.15 3.44 -10.10
CA LYS A 129 6.01 4.63 -10.29
C LYS A 129 6.85 4.93 -9.05
N ILE A 130 6.25 4.85 -7.86
CA ILE A 130 6.95 5.14 -6.59
C ILE A 130 8.00 4.06 -6.30
N THR A 131 7.69 2.78 -6.57
CA THR A 131 8.64 1.68 -6.36
C THR A 131 9.81 1.73 -7.35
N GLY A 132 9.56 2.11 -8.62
CA GLY A 132 10.60 2.20 -9.64
C GLY A 132 11.57 3.38 -9.45
N ALA A 133 11.15 4.44 -8.76
CA ALA A 133 12.00 5.60 -8.49
C ALA A 133 13.00 5.39 -7.34
N GLY A 134 12.94 4.27 -6.62
CA GLY A 134 13.74 4.03 -5.41
C GLY A 134 13.39 4.97 -4.25
N CYS A 135 12.32 5.75 -4.38
CA CYS A 135 11.83 6.72 -3.39
C CYS A 135 10.84 6.10 -2.40
N CYS A 136 10.42 4.84 -2.59
CA CYS A 136 9.72 4.04 -1.60
C CYS A 136 10.67 3.72 -0.43
N LEU A 137 10.93 4.70 0.44
CA LEU A 137 11.51 4.46 1.75
C LEU A 137 10.44 3.80 2.63
N GLY A 138 10.36 2.47 2.61
CA GLY A 138 9.68 1.64 3.62
C GLY A 138 8.29 1.12 3.25
N ALA A 139 8.19 -0.14 2.79
CA ALA A 139 7.06 -0.95 3.25
C ALA A 139 7.34 -1.22 4.72
N SER A 140 6.54 -0.68 5.62
CA SER A 140 6.52 -1.31 6.92
C SER A 140 5.64 -2.53 6.83
N ILE A 141 6.26 -3.71 6.92
CA ILE A 141 5.54 -4.96 7.05
C ILE A 141 4.86 -4.96 8.42
N TYR A 142 3.63 -4.45 8.48
CA TYR A 142 2.76 -4.62 9.63
C TYR A 142 2.03 -5.96 9.52
N ALA A 143 2.79 -7.04 9.74
CA ALA A 143 2.21 -8.34 10.03
C ALA A 143 1.73 -8.35 11.50
N PHE A 144 0.56 -7.79 11.78
CA PHE A 144 -0.15 -8.10 13.03
C PHE A 144 -0.76 -9.50 12.91
N LEU A 145 0.10 -10.52 12.92
CA LEU A 145 -0.33 -11.88 13.16
C LEU A 145 -0.43 -12.11 14.67
N CYS A 146 -1.54 -12.72 15.08
CA CYS A 146 -1.85 -13.20 16.43
C CYS A 146 -2.51 -12.17 17.38
N GLY A 147 -3.80 -11.89 17.17
CA GLY A 147 -4.63 -11.30 18.24
C GLY A 147 -6.02 -10.79 17.87
N MET A 148 -6.25 -10.40 16.61
CA MET A 148 -7.55 -9.85 16.17
C MET A 148 -8.10 -10.46 14.87
N TRP A 149 -7.43 -11.48 14.32
CA TRP A 149 -8.01 -12.35 13.32
C TRP A 149 -8.79 -13.46 14.03
N SER A 150 -10.07 -13.19 14.32
CA SER A 150 -11.05 -14.26 14.37
C SER A 150 -11.33 -14.62 12.92
N GLU A 151 -11.12 -15.88 12.56
CA GLU A 151 -11.76 -16.46 11.38
C GLU A 151 -13.25 -16.14 11.45
N SER A 152 -13.67 -15.19 10.63
CA SER A 152 -15.05 -15.02 10.21
C SER A 152 -14.98 -14.59 8.76
N THR A 153 -14.74 -15.58 7.89
CA THR A 153 -15.29 -15.60 6.53
C THR A 153 -16.72 -15.06 6.62
N THR A 154 -17.05 -13.99 5.89
CA THR A 154 -18.29 -13.83 5.12
C THR A 154 -18.29 -12.43 4.47
N VAL A 155 -18.26 -12.42 3.13
CA VAL A 155 -18.81 -11.35 2.31
C VAL A 155 -20.29 -11.22 2.66
N LEU A 156 -20.70 -10.16 3.35
CA LEU A 156 -22.11 -9.79 3.41
C LEU A 156 -22.32 -8.52 2.60
N ALA A 157 -23.21 -8.66 1.62
CA ALA A 157 -23.76 -7.63 0.75
C ALA A 157 -24.48 -6.52 1.53
#